data_AF-A0A167P5J1-F1
#
_entry.id   AF-A0A167P5J1-F1
#
_cell.length_a   1.000
_cell.length_b   1.000
_cell.length_c   1.000
_cell.angle_alpha   90.00
_cell.angle_beta   90.00
_cell.angle_gamma   90.00
#
_symmetry.space_group_name_H-M   'P 1'
#
loop_
_entity.id
_entity.type
_entity.pdbx_description
1 polymer ?
#
loop_
_entity_poly.entity_id
_entity_poly.type
_entity_poly.pdbx_seq_one_letter_code
_entity_poly.pdbx_strand_id
1 'polypeptide(L)'
;MSEDNDSIWGSSDEDDVRYERTIAEKEWNRMHQNHGNEGYKDGIIEGKEVVMQKGFDRGYEDGLGIGRSMGYLRGELSTWILFYQQMVNNPEAVRVLELLLDEVNKVDVHHIYTKEYFQDNSKSAEYVSPQDFVKSLQDKVSSTLIALQDH
;
A
#
# COMPACT_ATOMS: atom_id res chain seq x y z
N MET A 1 77.24 29.33 -37.58
CA MET A 1 75.83 29.74 -37.67
C MET A 1 75.02 28.61 -37.08
N SER A 2 74.32 28.96 -36.01
CA SER A 2 73.46 28.16 -35.15
C SER A 2 72.31 27.51 -35.91
N GLU A 3 71.86 26.34 -35.47
CA GLU A 3 70.58 26.22 -34.76
C GLU A 3 70.30 24.76 -34.41
N ASP A 4 70.18 24.55 -33.10
CA ASP A 4 69.68 23.36 -32.44
C ASP A 4 68.31 22.97 -33.01
N ASN A 5 68.19 21.77 -33.55
CA ASN A 5 66.91 21.23 -33.99
C ASN A 5 66.71 19.79 -33.51
N ASP A 6 67.20 19.50 -32.30
CA ASP A 6 66.92 18.24 -31.61
C ASP A 6 65.72 18.41 -30.66
N SER A 7 64.62 17.76 -31.07
CA SER A 7 63.56 17.23 -30.21
C SER A 7 62.68 18.22 -29.43
N ILE A 8 61.96 19.09 -30.13
CA ILE A 8 60.73 19.73 -29.60
C ILE A 8 59.59 18.73 -29.32
N TRP A 9 59.64 17.53 -29.94
CA TRP A 9 58.59 16.51 -29.84
C TRP A 9 58.95 15.31 -28.94
N GLY A 10 60.11 15.33 -28.28
CA GLY A 10 60.58 14.22 -27.44
C GLY A 10 60.14 14.28 -25.97
N SER A 11 59.57 15.39 -25.50
CA SER A 11 59.16 15.59 -24.11
C SER A 11 57.65 15.78 -23.90
N SER A 12 56.85 15.81 -24.97
CA SER A 12 55.41 16.09 -24.88
C SER A 12 54.57 14.86 -24.54
N ASP A 13 54.98 13.66 -24.94
CA ASP A 13 54.20 12.43 -24.68
C ASP A 13 54.23 12.03 -23.19
N GLU A 14 55.34 12.24 -22.47
CA GLU A 14 55.39 11.91 -21.03
C GLU A 14 54.56 12.86 -20.16
N ASP A 15 54.53 14.15 -20.52
CA ASP A 15 53.72 15.16 -19.83
C ASP A 15 52.22 15.02 -20.17
N ASP A 16 51.88 14.64 -21.40
CA ASP A 16 50.49 14.38 -21.82
C ASP A 16 49.94 13.11 -21.14
N VAL A 17 50.72 12.02 -21.09
CA VAL A 17 50.32 10.79 -20.38
C VAL A 17 50.21 11.01 -18.87
N ARG A 18 51.05 11.89 -18.28
CA ARG A 18 50.92 12.28 -16.87
C ARG A 18 49.66 13.13 -16.65
N TYR A 19 49.38 14.07 -17.53
CA TYR A 19 48.18 14.91 -17.45
C TYR A 19 46.91 14.05 -17.58
N GLU A 20 46.82 13.18 -18.58
CA GLU A 20 45.72 12.24 -18.75
C GLU A 20 45.52 11.34 -17.53
N ARG A 21 46.61 10.81 -16.93
CA ARG A 21 46.54 10.00 -15.71
C ARG A 21 45.98 10.79 -14.52
N THR A 22 46.39 12.05 -14.34
CA THR A 22 45.86 12.88 -13.24
C THR A 22 44.39 13.24 -13.43
N ILE A 23 43.94 13.45 -14.68
CA ILE A 23 42.53 13.66 -15.00
C ILE A 23 41.73 12.38 -14.75
N ALA A 24 42.23 11.23 -15.19
CA ALA A 24 41.60 9.93 -14.96
C ALA A 24 41.45 9.60 -13.47
N GLU A 25 42.47 9.84 -12.65
CA GLU A 25 42.39 9.65 -11.19
C GLU A 25 41.39 10.60 -10.52
N LYS A 26 41.32 11.85 -10.99
CA LYS A 26 40.36 12.84 -10.47
C LYS A 26 38.92 12.47 -10.86
N GLU A 27 38.71 12.02 -12.09
CA GLU A 27 37.42 11.53 -12.55
C GLU A 27 37.00 10.25 -11.84
N TRP A 28 37.93 9.33 -11.62
CA TRP A 28 37.72 8.11 -10.84
C TRP A 28 37.31 8.43 -9.41
N ASN A 29 38.03 9.33 -8.73
CA ASN A 29 37.69 9.75 -7.37
C ASN A 29 36.33 10.45 -7.30
N ARG A 30 36.00 11.31 -8.27
CA ARG A 30 34.69 11.95 -8.36
C ARG A 30 33.58 10.92 -8.57
N MET A 31 33.77 9.98 -9.48
CA MET A 31 32.84 8.90 -9.77
C MET A 31 32.63 8.02 -8.53
N HIS A 32 33.71 7.67 -7.84
CA HIS A 32 33.66 6.86 -6.62
C HIS A 32 32.92 7.56 -5.47
N GLN A 33 33.18 8.86 -5.26
CA GLN A 33 32.46 9.65 -4.24
C GLN A 33 30.98 9.80 -4.58
N ASN A 34 30.64 10.03 -5.84
CA ASN A 34 29.26 10.11 -6.29
C ASN A 34 28.54 8.78 -6.08
N HIS A 35 29.13 7.66 -6.51
CA HIS A 35 28.54 6.32 -6.32
C HIS A 35 28.43 5.92 -4.85
N GLY A 36 29.38 6.31 -3.98
CA GLY A 36 29.27 6.07 -2.54
C GLY A 36 28.13 6.84 -1.90
N ASN A 37 27.95 8.11 -2.27
CA ASN A 37 26.88 8.95 -1.72
C ASN A 37 25.49 8.59 -2.30
N GLU A 38 25.43 8.25 -3.58
CA GLU A 38 24.23 7.74 -4.25
C GLU A 38 23.85 6.38 -3.67
N GLY A 39 24.79 5.43 -3.56
CA GLY A 39 24.55 4.11 -2.98
C GLY A 39 24.08 4.15 -1.52
N TYR A 40 24.58 5.09 -0.71
CA TYR A 40 24.08 5.27 0.66
C TYR A 40 22.65 5.82 0.70
N LYS A 41 22.33 6.79 -0.17
CA LYS A 41 20.95 7.32 -0.28
C LYS A 41 20.00 6.25 -0.78
N ASP A 42 20.39 5.51 -1.81
CA ASP A 42 19.60 4.42 -2.38
C ASP A 42 19.38 3.32 -1.35
N GLY A 43 20.40 2.93 -0.58
CA GLY A 43 20.25 1.96 0.51
C GLY A 43 19.28 2.41 1.62
N ILE A 44 19.25 3.71 1.96
CA ILE A 44 18.26 4.25 2.90
C ILE A 44 16.84 4.22 2.30
N ILE A 45 16.72 4.57 1.02
CA ILE A 45 15.43 4.61 0.32
C ILE A 45 14.87 3.20 0.21
N GLU A 46 15.68 2.25 -0.28
CA GLU A 46 15.33 0.84 -0.42
C GLU A 46 14.94 0.24 0.95
N GLY A 47 15.70 0.53 2.01
CA GLY A 47 15.36 0.08 3.36
C GLY A 47 14.00 0.59 3.85
N LYS A 48 13.65 1.85 3.56
CA LYS A 48 12.33 2.42 3.90
C LYS A 48 11.22 1.81 3.05
N GLU A 49 11.48 1.63 1.76
CA GLU A 49 10.53 1.06 0.81
C GLU A 49 10.19 -0.38 1.17
N VAL A 50 11.18 -1.21 1.54
CA VAL A 50 10.96 -2.59 1.99
C VAL A 50 10.06 -2.64 3.24
N VAL A 51 10.23 -1.73 4.19
CA VAL A 51 9.38 -1.67 5.40
C VAL A 51 7.97 -1.20 5.04
N MET A 52 7.85 -0.18 4.18
CA MET A 52 6.58 0.31 3.69
C MET A 52 5.79 -0.77 2.95
N GLN A 53 6.45 -1.49 2.04
CA GLN A 53 5.83 -2.55 1.24
C GLN A 53 5.32 -3.68 2.12
N LYS A 54 6.09 -4.09 3.14
CA LYS A 54 5.62 -5.08 4.14
C LYS A 54 4.36 -4.63 4.88
N GLY A 55 4.25 -3.34 5.19
CA GLY A 55 3.05 -2.77 5.80
C GLY A 55 1.87 -2.78 4.83
N PHE A 56 2.12 -2.44 3.56
CA PHE A 56 1.12 -2.47 2.50
C PHE A 56 0.61 -3.88 2.24
N ASP A 57 1.50 -4.87 2.07
CA ASP A 57 1.13 -6.25 1.75
C ASP A 57 0.21 -6.85 2.82
N ARG A 58 0.51 -6.60 4.10
CA ARG A 58 -0.36 -7.01 5.22
C ARG A 58 -1.73 -6.33 5.17
N GLY A 59 -1.77 -5.01 4.94
CA GLY A 59 -3.02 -4.28 4.81
C GLY A 59 -3.84 -4.73 3.61
N TYR A 60 -3.18 -5.10 2.51
CA TYR A 60 -3.79 -5.56 1.29
C TYR A 60 -4.42 -6.95 1.44
N GLU A 61 -3.73 -7.91 2.05
CA GLU A 61 -4.28 -9.24 2.32
C GLU A 61 -5.54 -9.18 3.18
N ASP A 62 -5.48 -8.44 4.28
CA ASP A 62 -6.63 -8.25 5.17
C ASP A 62 -7.76 -7.49 4.47
N GLY A 63 -7.42 -6.45 3.70
CA GLY A 63 -8.38 -5.61 2.98
C GLY A 63 -9.12 -6.37 1.89
N LEU A 64 -8.46 -7.31 1.23
CA LEU A 64 -9.08 -8.20 0.26
C LEU A 64 -10.14 -9.10 0.92
N GLY A 65 -9.81 -9.71 2.06
CA GLY A 65 -10.74 -10.58 2.79
C GLY A 65 -12.00 -9.82 3.20
N ILE A 66 -11.81 -8.67 3.85
CA ILE A 66 -12.88 -7.80 4.34
C ILE A 66 -13.69 -7.22 3.18
N GLY A 67 -13.02 -6.68 2.17
CA GLY A 67 -13.67 -6.08 0.99
C GLY A 67 -14.54 -7.09 0.26
N ARG A 68 -14.08 -8.34 0.15
CA ARG A 68 -14.87 -9.43 -0.43
C ARG A 68 -16.13 -9.73 0.39
N SER A 69 -16.00 -9.90 1.71
CA SER A 69 -17.15 -10.16 2.57
C SER A 69 -18.16 -9.01 2.58
N MET A 70 -17.68 -7.78 2.54
CA MET A 70 -18.53 -6.59 2.54
C MET A 70 -19.26 -6.43 1.20
N GLY A 71 -18.57 -6.69 0.09
CA GLY A 71 -19.18 -6.73 -1.24
C GLY A 71 -20.25 -7.81 -1.34
N TYR A 72 -20.00 -8.99 -0.76
CA TYR A 72 -20.98 -10.07 -0.71
C TYR A 72 -22.24 -9.66 0.08
N LEU A 73 -22.08 -9.10 1.29
CA LEU A 73 -23.19 -8.63 2.11
C LEU A 73 -24.04 -7.56 1.41
N ARG A 74 -23.40 -6.58 0.76
CA ARG A 74 -24.11 -5.55 0.00
C ARG A 74 -24.90 -6.13 -1.17
N GLY A 75 -24.29 -7.10 -1.87
CA GLY A 75 -24.95 -7.84 -2.95
C GLY A 75 -26.16 -8.62 -2.46
N GLU A 76 -26.00 -9.38 -1.38
CA GLU A 76 -27.07 -10.16 -0.76
C GLU A 76 -28.24 -9.28 -0.35
N LEU A 77 -27.99 -8.20 0.41
CA LEU A 77 -29.04 -7.25 0.81
C LEU A 77 -29.76 -6.64 -0.40
N SER A 78 -29.02 -6.25 -1.43
CA SER A 78 -29.62 -5.69 -2.65
C SER A 78 -30.53 -6.69 -3.36
N THR A 79 -30.14 -7.97 -3.40
CA THR A 79 -30.99 -9.02 -3.98
C THR A 79 -32.25 -9.28 -3.17
N TRP A 80 -32.15 -9.28 -1.83
CA TRP A 80 -33.32 -9.42 -0.97
C TRP A 80 -34.28 -8.23 -1.08
N ILE A 81 -33.76 -7.01 -1.12
CA ILE A 81 -34.56 -5.80 -1.37
C ILE A 81 -35.37 -5.96 -2.66
N LEU A 82 -34.71 -6.35 -3.76
CA LEU A 82 -35.37 -6.54 -5.04
C LEU A 82 -36.45 -7.64 -4.98
N PHE A 83 -36.16 -8.75 -4.29
CA PHE A 83 -37.11 -9.85 -4.11
C PHE A 83 -38.36 -9.41 -3.33
N TYR A 84 -38.18 -8.74 -2.19
CA TYR A 84 -39.31 -8.25 -1.37
C TYR A 84 -40.09 -7.13 -2.06
N GLN A 85 -39.43 -6.30 -2.88
CA GLN A 85 -40.09 -5.29 -3.71
C GLN A 85 -40.93 -5.91 -4.84
N GLN A 86 -40.40 -6.92 -5.55
CA GLN A 86 -41.02 -7.42 -6.79
C GLN A 86 -41.93 -8.63 -6.59
N MET A 87 -41.61 -9.53 -5.67
CA MET A 87 -42.34 -10.80 -5.51
C MET A 87 -43.30 -10.79 -4.33
N VAL A 88 -42.84 -10.34 -3.16
CA VAL A 88 -43.64 -10.39 -1.91
C VAL A 88 -44.49 -9.12 -1.72
N ASN A 89 -44.03 -7.99 -2.28
CA ASN A 89 -44.67 -6.68 -2.20
C ASN A 89 -44.90 -6.23 -0.73
N ASN A 90 -43.90 -6.48 0.12
CA ASN A 90 -43.89 -6.08 1.53
C ASN A 90 -43.02 -4.82 1.73
N PRO A 91 -43.62 -3.62 1.79
CA PRO A 91 -42.85 -2.37 1.87
C PRO A 91 -42.13 -2.17 3.21
N GLU A 92 -42.60 -2.78 4.30
CA GLU A 92 -41.93 -2.71 5.61
C GLU A 92 -40.61 -3.49 5.60
N ALA A 93 -40.61 -4.71 5.04
CA ALA A 93 -39.40 -5.53 4.88
C ALA A 93 -38.35 -4.81 4.02
N VAL A 94 -38.78 -4.19 2.93
CA VAL A 94 -37.92 -3.39 2.05
C VAL A 94 -37.30 -2.22 2.80
N ARG A 95 -38.08 -1.47 3.60
CA ARG A 95 -37.58 -0.34 4.37
C ARG A 95 -36.53 -0.76 5.41
N VAL A 96 -36.74 -1.89 6.09
CA VAL A 96 -35.78 -2.43 7.06
C VAL A 96 -34.48 -2.83 6.36
N LEU A 97 -34.56 -3.51 5.21
CA LEU A 97 -33.39 -3.92 4.45
C LEU A 97 -32.64 -2.72 3.85
N GLU A 98 -33.33 -1.69 3.38
CA GLU A 98 -32.72 -0.45 2.88
C GLU A 98 -31.97 0.31 3.99
N LEU A 99 -32.56 0.38 5.20
CA LEU A 99 -31.89 0.97 6.36
C LEU A 99 -30.62 0.19 6.74
N LEU A 100 -30.69 -1.14 6.69
CA LEU A 100 -29.54 -1.99 6.98
C LEU A 100 -28.46 -1.82 5.90
N LEU A 101 -28.85 -1.74 4.63
CA LEU A 101 -27.92 -1.48 3.53
C LEU A 101 -27.23 -0.11 3.68
N ASP A 102 -27.95 0.92 4.11
CA ASP A 102 -27.37 2.24 4.41
C ASP A 102 -26.40 2.18 5.59
N GLU A 103 -26.72 1.42 6.65
CA GLU A 103 -25.81 1.16 7.77
C GLU A 103 -24.52 0.47 7.32
N VAL A 104 -24.63 -0.59 6.49
CA VAL A 104 -23.51 -1.30 5.88
C VAL A 104 -22.73 -0.39 4.91
N ASN A 105 -23.38 0.53 4.22
CA ASN A 105 -22.69 1.48 3.34
C ASN A 105 -21.90 2.55 4.11
N LYS A 106 -22.36 2.94 5.31
CA LYS A 106 -21.66 3.89 6.20
C LYS A 106 -20.42 3.32 6.87
N VAL A 107 -20.25 2.00 6.87
CA VAL A 107 -19.02 1.36 7.34
C VAL A 107 -17.88 1.74 6.41
N ASP A 108 -17.10 2.73 6.85
CA ASP A 108 -15.90 3.22 6.19
C ASP A 108 -14.65 2.45 6.66
N VAL A 109 -13.56 2.55 5.89
CA VAL A 109 -12.25 1.94 6.16
C VAL A 109 -11.73 2.28 7.56
N HIS A 110 -12.05 3.46 8.09
CA HIS A 110 -11.69 3.87 9.46
C HIS A 110 -12.44 3.12 10.58
N HIS A 111 -13.62 2.59 10.29
CA HIS A 111 -14.37 1.73 11.21
C HIS A 111 -13.81 0.31 11.24
N ILE A 112 -13.19 -0.11 10.13
CA ILE A 112 -12.62 -1.43 9.95
C ILE A 112 -11.17 -1.46 10.47
N TYR A 113 -10.39 -0.43 10.14
CA TYR A 113 -8.99 -0.29 10.55
C TYR A 113 -8.84 0.84 11.57
N THR A 114 -9.03 0.50 12.84
CA THR A 114 -8.69 1.41 13.95
C THR A 114 -7.19 1.68 13.97
N LYS A 115 -6.75 2.85 14.45
CA LYS A 115 -5.31 3.15 14.62
C LYS A 115 -4.55 2.07 15.40
N GLU A 116 -5.25 1.36 16.27
CA GLU A 116 -4.74 0.24 17.07
C GLU A 116 -4.42 -1.01 16.25
N TYR A 117 -5.02 -1.20 15.06
CA TYR A 117 -4.65 -2.28 14.13
C TYR A 117 -3.19 -2.17 13.68
N PHE A 118 -2.69 -0.94 13.51
CA PHE A 118 -1.32 -0.68 13.09
C PHE A 118 -0.32 -0.65 14.27
N GLN A 119 -0.78 -0.81 15.51
CA GLN A 119 0.05 -0.74 16.72
C GLN A 119 0.20 -2.12 17.36
N ASP A 120 1.31 -2.83 17.07
CA ASP A 120 1.59 -4.17 17.59
C ASP A 120 1.69 -4.24 19.14
N ASN A 121 2.02 -3.12 19.81
CA ASN A 121 2.32 -3.08 21.26
C ASN A 121 1.24 -2.39 22.13
N SER A 122 0.16 -1.85 21.55
CA SER A 122 -0.87 -1.12 22.31
C SER A 122 -2.28 -1.42 21.82
N LYS A 123 -2.63 -2.71 21.77
CA LYS A 123 -4.02 -3.12 21.58
C LYS A 123 -4.78 -2.84 22.88
N SER A 124 -5.77 -1.96 22.82
CA SER A 124 -6.65 -1.70 23.96
C SER A 124 -7.51 -2.94 24.26
N ALA A 125 -8.03 -3.07 25.48
CA ALA A 125 -8.93 -4.17 25.84
C ALA A 125 -10.28 -4.14 25.07
N GLU A 126 -10.57 -3.04 24.39
CA GLU A 126 -11.79 -2.80 23.60
C GLU A 126 -11.55 -2.98 22.09
N TYR A 127 -10.35 -3.39 21.70
CA TYR A 127 -10.00 -3.61 20.30
C TYR A 127 -10.81 -4.77 19.69
N VAL A 128 -11.56 -4.49 18.63
CA VAL A 128 -12.25 -5.49 17.82
C VAL A 128 -11.46 -5.68 16.53
N SER A 129 -11.15 -6.93 16.18
CA SER A 129 -10.46 -7.19 14.93
C SER A 129 -11.36 -6.84 13.74
N PRO A 130 -10.79 -6.37 12.61
CA PRO A 130 -11.56 -6.11 11.40
C PRO A 130 -12.44 -7.30 10.97
N GLN A 131 -11.96 -8.52 11.19
CA GLN A 131 -12.65 -9.76 10.85
C GLN A 131 -13.84 -10.02 11.77
N ASP A 132 -13.68 -9.80 13.07
CA ASP A 132 -14.77 -9.98 14.06
C ASP A 132 -15.87 -8.93 13.87
N PHE A 133 -15.50 -7.70 13.51
CA PHE A 133 -16.46 -6.65 13.17
C PHE A 133 -17.32 -7.05 11.97
N VAL A 134 -16.70 -7.51 10.88
CA VAL A 134 -17.43 -8.02 9.71
C VAL A 134 -18.32 -9.20 10.09
N LYS A 135 -17.82 -10.13 10.91
CA LYS A 135 -18.61 -11.27 11.37
C LYS A 135 -19.85 -10.83 12.16
N SER A 136 -19.71 -9.86 13.05
CA SER A 136 -20.86 -9.29 13.77
C SER A 136 -21.90 -8.67 12.84
N LEU A 137 -21.47 -8.03 11.76
CA LEU A 137 -22.36 -7.50 10.72
C LEU A 137 -23.06 -8.62 9.94
N GLN A 138 -22.34 -9.69 9.61
CA GLN A 138 -22.92 -10.88 8.98
C GLN A 138 -23.99 -11.52 9.87
N ASP A 139 -23.73 -11.63 11.18
CA ASP A 139 -24.68 -12.17 12.14
C ASP A 139 -25.92 -11.27 12.26
N LYS A 140 -25.73 -9.94 12.24
CA LYS A 140 -26.84 -8.97 12.23
C LYS A 140 -27.70 -9.11 10.98
N VAL A 141 -27.08 -9.17 9.79
CA VAL A 141 -27.79 -9.37 8.52
C VAL A 141 -28.56 -10.69 8.54
N SER A 142 -27.91 -11.77 8.93
CA SER A 142 -28.50 -13.11 8.99
C SER A 142 -29.70 -13.17 9.93
N SER A 143 -29.58 -12.56 11.12
CA SER A 143 -30.69 -12.51 12.09
C SER A 143 -31.88 -11.70 11.58
N THR A 144 -31.63 -10.58 10.88
CA THR A 144 -32.72 -9.79 10.28
C THR A 144 -33.41 -10.53 9.13
N LEU A 145 -32.66 -11.28 8.32
CA LEU A 145 -33.23 -12.09 7.25
C LEU A 145 -34.10 -13.23 7.82
N ILE A 146 -33.64 -13.92 8.87
CA ILE A 146 -34.44 -14.96 9.55
C ILE A 146 -35.73 -14.35 10.10
N ALA A 147 -35.66 -13.21 10.79
CA ALA A 147 -36.83 -12.54 11.33
C ALA A 147 -37.84 -12.09 10.25
N LEU A 148 -37.38 -11.79 9.04
CA LEU A 148 -38.22 -11.43 7.89
C LEU A 148 -38.76 -12.65 7.12
N GLN A 149 -38.20 -13.84 7.34
CA GLN A 149 -38.65 -15.08 6.71
C GLN A 149 -39.70 -15.82 7.56
N ASP A 150 -39.71 -15.61 8.87
CA ASP A 150 -40.68 -16.19 9.82
C ASP A 150 -42.03 -15.42 9.88
N HIS A 151 -42.20 -14.37 9.08
CA HIS A 151 -43.41 -13.55 8.97
C HIS A 151 -44.01 -13.59 7.56
#